data_AF-A0A2T2SW32-F1
#
_entry.id   AF-A0A2T2SW32-F1
#
_cell.length_a   1.000
_cell.length_b   1.000
_cell.length_c   1.000
_cell.angle_alpha   90.00
_cell.angle_beta   90.00
_cell.angle_gamma   90.00
#
_symmetry.space_group_name_H-M   'P 1'
#
loop_
_entity.id
_entity.type
_entity.pdbx_description
1 polymer ?
#
loop_
_entity_poly.entity_id
_entity_poly.type
_entity_poly.pdbx_seq_one_letter_code
_entity_poly.pdbx_strand_id
1 'polypeptide(L)'
;MLSEPVYADLHTHTHCSDGMLSPAALVRRAAERGVQVLAVTDHDTTAGLETAHEAARGRRIELVDGVELSVEVEGQSVHLLGYGFDPTHEALTDYLAAFSRRRRERLDRMIRRLAETGVQVEAERV
;
A
#
# COMPACT_ATOMS: atom_id res chain seq x y z
N MET A 1 -15.35 -21.63 19.91
CA MET A 1 -15.85 -21.18 18.59
C MET A 1 -14.64 -20.93 17.71
N LEU A 2 -14.43 -21.74 16.68
CA LEU A 2 -13.53 -21.33 15.60
C LEU A 2 -14.29 -20.25 14.82
N SER A 3 -13.72 -19.06 14.69
CA SER A 3 -14.27 -17.99 13.86
C SER A 3 -14.49 -18.53 12.44
N GLU A 4 -15.55 -18.09 11.79
CA GLU A 4 -15.74 -18.40 10.37
C GLU A 4 -14.49 -18.00 9.57
N PRO A 5 -14.08 -18.81 8.59
CA PRO A 5 -12.89 -18.51 7.79
C PRO A 5 -13.09 -17.16 7.07
N VAL A 6 -12.07 -16.29 7.14
CA VAL A 6 -12.08 -15.00 6.44
C VAL A 6 -12.12 -15.27 4.94
N TYR A 7 -13.24 -14.96 4.30
CA TYR A 7 -13.41 -15.17 2.86
C TYR A 7 -12.57 -14.16 2.06
N ALA A 8 -12.64 -12.89 2.43
CA ALA A 8 -11.94 -11.81 1.75
C ALA A 8 -11.24 -10.87 2.74
N ASP A 9 -10.06 -10.40 2.37
CA ASP A 9 -9.35 -9.31 3.04
C ASP A 9 -9.04 -8.22 2.00
N LEU A 10 -9.73 -7.09 2.11
CA LEU A 10 -9.73 -6.05 1.09
C LEU A 10 -8.95 -4.79 1.51
N HIS A 11 -8.21 -4.85 2.61
CA HIS A 11 -7.40 -3.72 3.07
C HIS A 11 -6.09 -4.26 3.66
N THR A 12 -5.10 -4.46 2.80
CA THR A 12 -3.81 -5.03 3.20
C THR A 12 -2.65 -4.30 2.54
N HIS A 13 -1.58 -4.08 3.31
CA HIS A 13 -0.42 -3.32 2.87
C HIS A 13 0.81 -4.21 2.75
N THR A 14 1.70 -3.80 1.86
CA THR A 14 3.01 -4.41 1.64
C THR A 14 4.10 -3.41 1.98
N HIS A 15 5.35 -3.86 1.94
CA HIS A 15 6.50 -2.97 2.10
C HIS A 15 6.67 -1.93 0.97
N CYS A 16 5.83 -1.98 -0.08
CA CYS A 16 5.78 -0.92 -1.08
C CYS A 16 5.20 0.37 -0.49
N SER A 17 4.49 0.29 0.64
CA SER A 17 4.10 1.43 1.46
C SER A 17 4.61 1.32 2.90
N ASP A 18 3.85 0.73 3.82
CA ASP A 18 4.18 0.60 5.25
C ASP A 18 3.89 -0.79 5.84
N GLY A 19 3.49 -1.74 5.00
CA GLY A 19 3.33 -3.14 5.39
C GLY A 19 4.67 -3.84 5.64
N MET A 20 4.65 -4.89 6.46
CA MET A 20 5.87 -5.64 6.79
C MET A 20 6.27 -6.67 5.74
N LEU A 21 5.30 -7.18 4.96
CA LEU A 21 5.53 -8.27 4.01
C LEU A 21 5.76 -7.70 2.62
N SER A 22 6.59 -8.38 1.82
CA SER A 22 6.59 -8.13 0.38
C SER A 22 5.25 -8.51 -0.24
N PRO A 23 4.87 -7.95 -1.41
CA PRO A 23 3.64 -8.33 -2.10
C PRO A 23 3.51 -9.85 -2.27
N ALA A 24 4.58 -10.52 -2.69
CA ALA A 24 4.58 -11.98 -2.84
C ALA A 24 4.39 -12.74 -1.51
N ALA A 25 5.02 -12.27 -0.43
CA ALA A 25 4.90 -12.91 0.88
C ALA A 25 3.51 -12.73 1.48
N LEU A 26 2.89 -11.57 1.26
CA LEU A 26 1.50 -11.28 1.67
C LEU A 26 0.52 -12.23 0.98
N VAL A 27 0.59 -12.35 -0.35
CA VAL A 27 -0.27 -13.24 -1.15
C VAL A 27 -0.13 -14.69 -0.71
N ARG A 28 1.11 -15.17 -0.53
CA ARG A 28 1.37 -16.53 -0.05
C ARG A 28 0.76 -16.76 1.33
N ARG A 29 0.93 -15.82 2.26
CA ARG A 29 0.37 -15.91 3.61
C ARG A 29 -1.16 -15.94 3.60
N ALA A 30 -1.79 -15.10 2.79
CA ALA A 30 -3.25 -15.08 2.67
C ALA A 30 -3.79 -16.42 2.14
N ALA A 31 -3.15 -16.97 1.10
CA ALA A 31 -3.51 -18.28 0.54
C ALA A 31 -3.33 -19.42 1.57
N GLU A 32 -2.23 -19.42 2.34
CA GLU A 32 -2.00 -20.39 3.44
C GLU A 32 -3.06 -20.31 4.55
N ARG A 33 -3.68 -19.13 4.73
CA ARG A 33 -4.75 -18.89 5.70
C ARG A 33 -6.15 -19.17 5.14
N GLY A 34 -6.25 -19.54 3.87
CA GLY A 34 -7.52 -19.88 3.22
C GLY A 34 -8.33 -18.66 2.76
N VAL A 35 -7.74 -17.46 2.71
CA VAL A 35 -8.37 -16.27 2.12
C VAL A 35 -8.62 -16.53 0.63
N GLN A 36 -9.84 -16.29 0.17
CA GLN A 36 -10.26 -16.51 -1.22
C GLN A 36 -10.04 -15.26 -2.08
N VAL A 37 -10.23 -14.07 -1.52
CA VAL A 37 -10.05 -12.79 -2.23
C VAL A 37 -9.16 -11.87 -1.41
N LEU A 38 -8.12 -11.31 -2.02
CA LEU A 38 -7.20 -10.39 -1.38
C LEU A 38 -7.04 -9.11 -2.21
N ALA A 39 -7.12 -7.94 -1.58
CA ALA A 39 -6.75 -6.68 -2.21
C ALA A 39 -5.45 -6.14 -1.61
N VAL A 40 -4.50 -5.79 -2.47
CA VAL A 40 -3.30 -5.03 -2.09
C VAL A 40 -3.63 -3.56 -2.23
N THR A 41 -3.65 -2.83 -1.11
CA THR A 41 -4.11 -1.43 -1.03
C THR A 41 -3.03 -0.55 -0.42
N ASP A 42 -1.82 -0.61 -0.96
CA ASP A 42 -0.70 0.18 -0.47
C ASP A 42 -1.00 1.70 -0.48
N HIS A 43 -0.46 2.43 0.50
CA HIS A 43 -0.65 3.87 0.60
C HIS A 43 -0.02 4.61 -0.58
N ASP A 44 -0.86 5.28 -1.37
CA ASP A 44 -0.47 6.20 -2.44
C ASP A 44 0.53 5.58 -3.44
N THR A 45 0.41 4.28 -3.71
CA THR A 45 1.24 3.57 -4.69
C THR A 45 0.58 2.28 -5.17
N THR A 46 0.86 1.91 -6.42
CA THR A 46 0.45 0.64 -7.03
C THR A 46 1.63 -0.27 -7.31
N ALA A 47 2.83 0.08 -6.83
CA ALA A 47 4.08 -0.61 -7.15
C ALA A 47 4.10 -2.10 -6.76
N GLY A 48 3.28 -2.52 -5.80
CA GLY A 48 3.19 -3.91 -5.35
C GLY A 48 2.30 -4.81 -6.22
N LEU A 49 1.45 -4.24 -7.08
CA LEU A 49 0.38 -5.00 -7.76
C LEU A 49 0.91 -6.07 -8.72
N GLU A 50 1.91 -5.74 -9.55
CA GLU A 50 2.47 -6.70 -10.52
C GLU A 50 3.06 -7.92 -9.80
N THR A 51 3.91 -7.69 -8.79
CA THR A 51 4.50 -8.78 -7.99
C THR A 51 3.43 -9.57 -7.23
N ALA A 52 2.36 -8.92 -6.76
CA ALA A 52 1.24 -9.62 -6.13
C ALA A 52 0.54 -10.55 -7.12
N HIS A 53 0.22 -10.08 -8.34
CA HIS A 53 -0.37 -10.88 -9.41
C HIS A 53 0.48 -12.08 -9.77
N GLU A 54 1.79 -11.89 -9.95
CA GLU A 54 2.72 -12.99 -10.20
C GLU A 54 2.70 -14.03 -9.06
N ALA A 55 2.64 -13.57 -7.81
CA ALA A 55 2.54 -14.45 -6.66
C ALA A 55 1.16 -15.12 -6.52
N ALA A 56 0.09 -14.57 -7.10
CA ALA A 56 -1.22 -15.21 -7.09
C ALA A 56 -1.35 -16.31 -8.15
N ARG A 57 -0.58 -16.24 -9.24
CA ARG A 57 -0.62 -17.24 -10.33
C ARG A 57 -0.45 -18.67 -9.78
N GLY A 58 -1.38 -19.55 -10.14
CA GLY A 58 -1.40 -20.96 -9.74
C GLY A 58 -1.85 -21.24 -8.30
N ARG A 59 -2.28 -20.22 -7.55
CA ARG A 59 -2.86 -20.37 -6.20
C ARG A 59 -4.37 -20.22 -6.25
N ARG A 60 -5.06 -20.74 -5.23
CA ARG A 60 -6.50 -20.55 -5.03
C ARG A 60 -6.76 -19.25 -4.25
N ILE A 61 -6.37 -18.14 -4.85
CA ILE A 61 -6.63 -16.80 -4.32
C ILE A 61 -6.84 -15.84 -5.49
N GLU A 62 -7.91 -15.07 -5.43
CA GLU A 62 -8.20 -14.00 -6.37
C GLU A 62 -7.59 -12.70 -5.86
N LEU A 63 -6.92 -11.97 -6.74
CA LEU A 63 -6.43 -10.63 -6.43
C LEU A 63 -7.33 -9.55 -7.02
N VAL A 64 -7.59 -8.55 -6.19
CA VAL A 64 -8.23 -7.29 -6.58
C VAL A 64 -7.18 -6.19 -6.54
N ASP A 65 -7.03 -5.49 -7.66
CA ASP A 65 -6.21 -4.29 -7.70
C ASP A 65 -6.79 -3.23 -6.78
N GLY A 66 -5.97 -2.80 -5.82
CA GLY A 66 -6.34 -1.87 -4.76
C GLY A 66 -5.34 -0.73 -4.62
N VAL A 67 -5.79 0.35 -3.99
CA VAL A 67 -4.92 1.45 -3.53
C VAL A 67 -5.60 2.16 -2.36
N GLU A 68 -4.82 2.60 -1.38
CA GLU A 68 -5.31 3.51 -0.33
C GLU A 68 -4.77 4.92 -0.59
N LEU A 69 -5.65 5.81 -1.05
CA LEU A 69 -5.29 7.18 -1.38
C LEU A 69 -5.43 8.09 -0.17
N SER A 70 -4.38 8.83 0.13
CA SER A 70 -4.40 9.92 1.10
C SER A 70 -5.05 11.16 0.46
N VAL A 71 -6.29 11.47 0.84
CA VAL A 71 -7.04 12.62 0.28
C VAL A 71 -7.42 13.61 1.38
N GLU A 72 -7.70 14.85 0.98
CA GLU A 72 -8.21 15.90 1.86
C GLU A 72 -9.64 16.26 1.47
N VAL A 73 -10.54 16.22 2.44
CA VAL A 73 -11.96 16.57 2.27
C VAL A 73 -12.31 17.60 3.35
N GLU A 74 -12.72 18.80 2.94
CA GLU A 74 -13.08 19.89 3.87
C GLU A 74 -12.00 20.20 4.94
N GLY A 75 -10.72 20.11 4.55
CA GLY A 75 -9.58 20.33 5.45
C GLY A 75 -9.28 19.15 6.38
N GLN A 76 -9.97 18.02 6.23
CA GLN A 76 -9.72 16.79 6.98
C GLN A 76 -8.97 15.77 6.11
N SER A 77 -7.94 15.15 6.67
CA SER A 77 -7.25 14.04 6.03
C SER A 77 -8.09 12.77 6.19
N VAL A 78 -8.40 12.13 5.07
CA VAL A 78 -9.11 10.84 5.05
C VAL A 78 -8.38 9.88 4.10
N HIS A 79 -8.54 8.59 4.34
CA HIS A 79 -8.04 7.56 3.44
C HIS A 79 -9.18 7.00 2.61
N LEU A 80 -8.98 6.98 1.29
CA LEU A 80 -9.95 6.49 0.32
C LEU A 80 -9.43 5.21 -0.32
N LEU A 81 -10.15 4.10 -0.13
CA LEU A 81 -9.86 2.85 -0.81
C LEU A 81 -10.43 2.86 -2.23
N GLY A 82 -9.59 2.55 -3.21
CA GLY A 82 -9.97 2.32 -4.60
C GLY A 82 -9.78 0.87 -4.99
N TYR A 83 -10.68 0.33 -5.81
CA TYR A 83 -10.64 -1.08 -6.24
C TYR A 83 -10.99 -1.24 -7.72
N GLY A 84 -10.41 -2.24 -8.37
CA GLY A 84 -10.81 -2.67 -9.72
C GLY A 84 -10.63 -1.60 -10.81
N PHE A 85 -9.65 -0.72 -10.62
CA PHE A 85 -9.27 0.32 -11.57
C PHE A 85 -8.16 -0.16 -12.50
N ASP A 86 -7.90 0.58 -13.58
CA ASP A 86 -6.70 0.38 -14.39
C ASP A 86 -5.49 1.07 -13.71
N PRO A 87 -4.50 0.32 -13.21
CA PRO A 87 -3.34 0.88 -12.51
C PRO A 87 -2.42 1.70 -13.41
N THR A 88 -2.61 1.63 -14.73
CA THR A 88 -1.85 2.38 -15.74
C THR A 88 -2.58 3.65 -16.22
N HIS A 89 -3.77 3.92 -15.70
CA HIS A 89 -4.56 5.09 -16.10
C HIS A 89 -3.82 6.39 -15.75
N GLU A 90 -3.62 7.25 -16.75
CA GLU A 90 -2.78 8.47 -16.66
C GLU A 90 -3.13 9.36 -15.46
N ALA A 91 -4.42 9.67 -15.27
CA ALA A 91 -4.87 10.49 -14.14
C ALA A 91 -4.48 9.92 -12.76
N LEU A 92 -4.49 8.59 -12.61
CA LEU A 92 -4.08 7.94 -11.37
C LEU A 92 -2.56 7.99 -11.23
N THR A 93 -1.82 7.63 -12.28
CA THR A 93 -0.34 7.64 -12.23
C THR A 93 0.21 9.03 -11.93
N ASP A 94 -0.41 10.08 -12.50
CA ASP A 94 -0.05 11.47 -12.23
C ASP A 94 -0.33 11.87 -10.78
N TYR A 95 -1.49 11.47 -10.25
CA TYR A 95 -1.85 11.70 -8.86
C TYR A 95 -0.85 11.05 -7.90
N LEU A 96 -0.54 9.77 -8.11
CA LEU A 96 0.41 9.00 -7.29
C LEU A 96 1.83 9.57 -7.38
N ALA A 97 2.28 9.98 -8.57
CA ALA A 97 3.58 10.62 -8.76
C ALA A 97 3.69 11.96 -8.00
N ALA A 98 2.65 12.78 -8.04
CA ALA A 98 2.58 14.02 -7.28
C ALA A 98 2.59 13.76 -5.76
N PHE A 99 1.94 12.70 -5.31
CA PHE A 99 1.96 12.31 -3.90
C PHE A 99 3.34 11.82 -3.44
N SER A 100 3.99 10.94 -4.21
CA SER A 100 5.35 10.45 -3.94
C SER A 100 6.36 11.59 -3.78
N ARG A 101 6.28 12.61 -4.65
CA ARG A 101 7.10 13.83 -4.54
C ARG A 101 6.83 14.58 -3.24
N ARG A 102 5.56 14.85 -2.91
CA ARG A 102 5.18 15.55 -1.66
C ARG A 102 5.62 14.78 -0.42
N ARG A 103 5.59 13.44 -0.45
CA ARG A 103 6.05 12.58 0.65
C ARG A 103 7.55 12.73 0.88
N ARG A 104 8.37 12.73 -0.17
CA ARG A 104 9.81 12.97 -0.09
C ARG A 104 10.13 14.36 0.47
N GLU A 105 9.51 15.40 -0.08
CA GLU A 105 9.69 16.77 0.43
C GLU A 105 9.31 16.91 1.90
N ARG A 106 8.27 16.18 2.35
CA ARG A 106 7.85 16.15 3.75
C ARG A 106 8.88 15.43 4.62
N LEU A 107 9.41 14.30 4.16
CA LEU A 107 10.48 13.57 4.86
C LEU A 107 11.70 14.48 5.09
N ASP A 108 12.16 15.19 4.04
CA ASP A 108 13.30 16.11 4.15
C ASP A 108 13.05 17.25 5.15
N ARG A 109 11.81 17.75 5.24
CA ARG A 109 11.43 18.74 6.26
C ARG A 109 11.43 18.14 7.66
N MET A 110 10.96 16.90 7.82
CA MET A 110 10.94 16.21 9.12
C MET A 110 12.36 15.93 9.62
N ILE A 111 13.25 15.44 8.76
CA ILE A 111 14.66 15.19 9.09
C ILE A 111 15.34 16.48 9.55
N ARG A 112 15.17 17.59 8.82
CA ARG A 112 15.72 18.90 9.21
C ARG A 112 15.24 19.35 10.60
N ARG A 113 13.94 19.23 10.87
CA ARG A 113 13.36 19.58 12.18
C ARG A 113 13.87 18.69 13.31
N LEU A 114 14.12 17.41 13.06
CA LEU A 114 14.73 16.51 14.05
C LEU A 114 16.19 16.87 14.32
N ALA A 115 16.94 17.25 13.28
CA ALA A 115 18.33 17.70 13.45
C ALA A 115 18.41 18.96 14.33
N GLU A 116 17.47 19.89 14.19
CA GLU A 116 17.34 21.08 15.03
C GLU A 116 17.08 20.76 16.51
N THR A 117 16.49 19.59 16.82
CA THR A 117 16.29 19.11 18.20
C THR A 117 17.42 18.21 18.71
N GLY A 118 18.49 18.04 17.91
CA GLY A 118 19.65 17.21 18.25
C GLY A 118 19.53 15.74 17.87
N VAL A 119 18.47 15.34 17.15
CA VAL A 119 18.26 13.97 16.68
C VAL A 119 18.69 13.85 15.22
N GLN A 120 19.74 13.08 14.95
CA GLN A 120 20.23 12.83 13.59
C GLN A 120 19.57 11.59 13.00
N VAL A 121 19.02 11.71 11.78
CA VAL A 121 18.38 10.63 11.04
C VAL A 121 18.91 10.64 9.61
N GLU A 122 19.42 9.50 9.15
CA GLU A 122 19.85 9.30 7.77
C GLU A 122 18.65 8.94 6.91
N ALA A 123 18.43 9.67 5.82
CA ALA A 123 17.26 9.49 4.95
C ALA A 123 17.23 8.10 4.29
N GLU A 124 18.40 7.51 4.03
CA GLU A 124 18.58 6.19 3.42
C GLU A 124 18.11 5.04 4.31
N ARG A 125 17.81 5.32 5.58
CA ARG A 125 17.34 4.33 6.57
C ARG A 125 15.84 4.43 6.86
N VAL A 126 15.11 5.25 6.11
CA VAL A 126 13.68 5.57 6.27
C VAL A 126 12.88 5.19 5.03
#